data_AF-A0AAD9H384-F1
#
_entry.id   AF-A0AAD9H384-F1
#
_cell.length_a   1.000
_cell.length_b   1.000
_cell.length_c   1.000
_cell.angle_alpha   90.00
_cell.angle_beta   90.00
_cell.angle_gamma   90.00
#
_symmetry.space_group_name_H-M   'P 1'
#
loop_
_entity.id
_entity.type
_entity.pdbx_description
1 polymer ?
#
loop_
_entity_poly.entity_id
_entity_poly.type
_entity_poly.pdbx_seq_one_letter_code
_entity_poly.pdbx_strand_id
1 'polypeptide(L)'
;MQVYHYLHCINALRRGVYQDVYGTPSESHLVHLDHCVDMLRLAVQCQSDMTPMLYFNPANDPDTMLIKSHDHTCRNFKTLHEWAMARSTCKDNVTCAIEVGKEVGGEM
;
A
#
# COMPACT_ATOMS: atom_id res chain seq x y z
N MET A 1 7.02 -8.30 20.23
CA MET A 1 6.71 -9.16 19.07
C MET A 1 6.19 -8.29 17.94
N GLN A 2 6.70 -8.45 16.72
CA GLN A 2 6.57 -7.45 15.65
C GLN A 2 5.15 -7.27 15.10
N VAL A 3 4.35 -8.34 15.06
CA VAL A 3 2.95 -8.31 14.59
C VAL A 3 2.09 -7.31 15.38
N TYR A 4 2.22 -7.26 16.71
CA TYR A 4 1.48 -6.31 17.54
C TYR A 4 1.90 -4.86 17.30
N HIS A 5 3.17 -4.63 16.95
CA HIS A 5 3.63 -3.29 16.59
C HIS A 5 2.98 -2.84 15.28
N TYR A 6 2.88 -3.73 14.28
CA TYR A 6 2.18 -3.42 13.03
C TYR A 6 0.69 -3.14 13.25
N LEU A 7 0.01 -3.92 14.09
CA LEU A 7 -1.41 -3.68 14.44
C LEU A 7 -1.60 -2.34 15.16
N HIS A 8 -0.68 -1.97 16.05
CA HIS A 8 -0.64 -0.66 16.68
C HIS A 8 -0.46 0.46 15.65
N CYS A 9 0.51 0.33 14.73
CA CYS A 9 0.76 1.27 13.65
C CYS A 9 -0.47 1.47 12.77
N ILE A 10 -1.16 0.38 12.39
CA ILE A 10 -2.40 0.45 11.59
C ILE A 10 -3.48 1.22 12.34
N ASN A 11 -3.69 0.96 13.63
CA ASN A 11 -4.70 1.68 14.39
C ASN A 11 -4.32 3.15 14.63
N ALA A 12 -3.03 3.46 14.83
CA ALA A 12 -2.56 4.83 14.92
C ALA A 12 -2.84 5.61 13.63
N LEU A 13 -2.50 5.03 12.46
CA LEU A 13 -2.80 5.63 11.15
C LEU A 13 -4.30 5.78 10.92
N ARG A 14 -5.11 4.76 11.24
CA ARG A 14 -6.57 4.86 11.17
C ARG A 14 -7.08 6.08 11.93
N ARG A 15 -6.59 6.31 13.15
CA ARG A 15 -6.99 7.48 13.96
C ARG A 15 -6.48 8.80 13.37
N GLY A 16 -5.30 8.81 12.75
CA GLY A 16 -4.76 9.98 12.05
C GLY A 16 -5.56 10.37 10.80
N VAL A 17 -6.21 9.41 10.14
CA VAL A 17 -7.11 9.65 8.98
C VAL A 17 -8.46 10.22 9.45
N TYR A 18 -9.08 9.63 10.48
CA TYR A 18 -10.40 10.05 10.99
C TYR A 18 -10.28 11.14 12.07
N GLN A 19 -9.73 12.31 11.69
CA GLN A 19 -9.50 13.43 12.61
C GLN A 19 -10.80 14.06 13.12
N ASP A 20 -11.89 13.95 12.35
CA ASP A 20 -13.24 14.36 12.73
C ASP A 20 -13.75 13.60 13.96
N VAL A 21 -13.37 12.32 14.09
CA VAL A 21 -13.73 11.46 15.22
C VAL A 21 -12.71 11.52 16.35
N TYR A 22 -11.42 11.59 16.04
CA TYR A 22 -10.33 11.42 17.01
C TYR A 22 -9.54 12.70 17.35
N GLY A 23 -9.90 13.82 16.72
CA GLY A 23 -9.21 15.11 16.83
C GLY A 23 -8.01 15.24 15.90
N THR A 24 -7.61 16.49 15.64
CA THR A 24 -6.41 16.80 14.85
C THR A 24 -5.15 16.32 15.59
N PRO A 25 -4.24 15.57 14.93
CA PRO A 25 -3.00 15.11 15.54
C PRO A 25 -2.09 16.28 15.95
N SER A 26 -1.42 16.15 17.10
CA SER A 26 -0.30 17.03 17.45
C SER A 26 0.89 16.77 16.52
N GLU A 27 1.84 17.70 16.46
CA GLU A 27 3.11 17.52 15.73
C GLU A 27 3.86 16.26 16.16
N SER A 28 3.93 15.99 17.47
CA SER A 28 4.51 14.77 18.01
C SER A 28 3.80 13.49 17.53
N HIS A 29 2.48 13.56 17.37
CA HIS A 29 1.70 12.44 16.85
C HIS A 29 1.95 12.26 15.36
N LEU A 30 2.10 13.33 14.57
CA LEU A 30 2.47 13.24 13.16
C LEU A 30 3.83 12.56 12.96
N VAL A 31 4.83 12.88 13.79
CA VAL A 31 6.14 12.19 13.78
C VAL A 31 5.98 10.70 14.12
N HIS A 32 5.10 10.36 15.06
CA HIS A 32 4.79 8.96 15.37
C HIS A 32 4.10 8.24 14.20
N LEU A 33 3.21 8.93 13.48
CA LEU A 33 2.55 8.38 12.29
C LEU A 33 3.55 8.16 11.14
N ASP A 34 4.49 9.07 10.92
CA ASP A 34 5.56 8.90 9.93
C ASP A 34 6.40 7.64 10.21
N HIS A 35 6.81 7.44 11.47
CA HIS A 35 7.46 6.20 11.89
C HIS A 35 6.57 4.97 11.65
N CYS A 36 5.26 5.06 11.91
CA CYS A 36 4.32 3.96 11.65
C CYS A 36 4.27 3.62 10.16
N VAL A 37 4.29 4.61 9.27
CA VAL A 37 4.32 4.40 7.81
C VAL A 37 5.59 3.65 7.42
N ASP A 38 6.76 4.05 7.92
CA ASP A 38 8.02 3.36 7.59
C ASP A 38 8.06 1.91 8.09
N MET A 39 7.55 1.66 9.30
CA MET A 39 7.48 0.31 9.86
C MET A 39 6.56 -0.61 9.05
N LEU A 40 5.42 -0.08 8.56
CA LEU A 40 4.52 -0.83 7.69
C LEU A 40 5.08 -1.03 6.28
N ARG A 41 5.76 -0.02 5.72
CA ARG A 41 6.51 -0.14 4.46
C ARG A 41 7.51 -1.28 4.55
N LEU A 42 8.30 -1.34 5.63
CA LEU A 42 9.26 -2.42 5.84
C LEU A 42 8.56 -3.78 5.97
N ALA A 43 7.41 -3.85 6.66
CA ALA A 43 6.63 -5.09 6.78
C ALA A 43 6.14 -5.60 5.42
N VAL A 44 5.59 -4.71 4.58
CA VAL A 44 5.12 -5.03 3.23
C VAL A 44 6.26 -5.49 2.34
N GLN A 45 7.42 -4.81 2.39
CA GLN A 45 8.61 -5.23 1.65
C GLN A 45 9.13 -6.60 2.14
N CYS A 46 9.12 -6.85 3.45
CA CYS A 46 9.54 -8.14 4.00
C CYS A 46 8.66 -9.29 3.48
N GLN A 47 7.35 -9.08 3.39
CA GLN A 47 6.43 -10.08 2.86
C GLN A 47 6.54 -10.22 1.34
N SER A 48 6.69 -9.12 0.60
CA SER A 48 6.83 -9.07 -0.87
C SER A 48 5.77 -9.90 -1.60
N ASP A 49 4.51 -9.71 -1.23
CA ASP A 49 3.42 -10.45 -1.81
C ASP A 49 3.16 -10.06 -3.27
N MET A 50 3.14 -11.05 -4.16
CA MET A 50 2.86 -10.89 -5.59
C MET A 50 1.47 -11.41 -5.99
N THR A 51 0.65 -11.77 -5.01
CA THR A 51 -0.68 -12.33 -5.26
C THR A 51 -1.54 -11.30 -6.01
N PRO A 52 -2.02 -11.60 -7.23
CA PRO A 52 -2.80 -10.64 -8.00
C PRO A 52 -4.07 -10.25 -7.24
N MET A 53 -4.38 -8.94 -7.22
CA MET A 53 -5.68 -8.46 -6.76
C MET A 53 -6.73 -8.78 -7.81
N LEU A 54 -7.47 -9.87 -7.61
CA LEU A 54 -8.59 -10.23 -8.49
C LEU A 54 -9.81 -9.39 -8.13
N TYR A 55 -10.54 -8.93 -9.15
CA TYR A 55 -11.86 -8.32 -9.00
C TYR A 55 -12.86 -9.10 -9.84
N PHE A 56 -14.09 -9.23 -9.36
CA PHE A 56 -15.17 -9.88 -10.10
C PHE A 56 -16.21 -8.82 -10.48
N ASN A 57 -16.28 -8.48 -11.76
CA ASN A 57 -17.22 -7.49 -12.28
C ASN A 57 -18.41 -8.17 -12.97
N PRO A 58 -19.51 -8.48 -12.25
CA PRO A 58 -20.75 -8.88 -12.89
C PRO A 58 -21.38 -7.63 -13.52
N ALA A 59 -21.40 -7.55 -14.85
CA ALA A 59 -22.17 -6.58 -15.62
C ALA A 59 -21.75 -5.09 -15.52
N ASN A 60 -20.45 -4.79 -15.53
CA ASN A 60 -19.90 -3.43 -15.47
C ASN A 60 -20.34 -2.63 -14.22
N ASP A 61 -20.47 -3.31 -13.08
CA ASP A 61 -20.78 -2.68 -11.81
C ASP A 61 -19.59 -1.83 -11.32
N PRO A 62 -19.73 -0.50 -11.21
CA PRO A 62 -18.68 0.37 -10.71
C PRO A 62 -18.34 0.11 -9.22
N ASP A 63 -19.21 -0.56 -8.47
CA ASP A 63 -19.00 -0.92 -7.06
C ASP A 63 -18.38 -2.32 -6.88
N THR A 64 -17.82 -2.89 -7.95
CA THR A 64 -17.14 -4.19 -7.93
C THR A 64 -16.08 -4.26 -6.81
N MET A 65 -16.27 -5.18 -5.87
CA MET A 65 -15.32 -5.43 -4.78
C MET A 65 -14.20 -6.41 -5.20
N LEU A 66 -13.01 -6.22 -4.63
CA LEU A 66 -11.90 -7.17 -4.74
C LEU A 66 -12.25 -8.52 -4.10
N ILE A 67 -11.84 -9.62 -4.73
CA ILE A 67 -11.83 -10.95 -4.12
C ILE A 67 -10.73 -10.95 -3.05
N LYS A 68 -11.11 -11.19 -1.79
CA LYS A 68 -10.22 -10.98 -0.63
C LYS A 68 -9.41 -12.21 -0.22
N SER A 69 -9.72 -13.39 -0.76
CA SER A 69 -9.11 -14.65 -0.33
C SER A 69 -8.32 -15.27 -1.47
N HIS A 70 -7.00 -15.28 -1.31
CA HIS A 70 -6.05 -15.91 -2.22
C HIS A 70 -4.88 -16.47 -1.40
N ASP A 71 -4.15 -17.42 -1.97
CA ASP A 71 -2.97 -17.97 -1.34
C ASP A 71 -1.78 -17.01 -1.48
N HIS A 72 -1.26 -16.56 -0.35
CA HIS A 72 -0.14 -15.64 -0.28
C HIS A 72 1.19 -16.40 -0.13
N THR A 73 2.26 -15.88 -0.73
CA THR A 73 3.59 -16.50 -0.61
C THR A 73 4.68 -15.45 -0.43
N CYS A 74 5.66 -15.74 0.45
CA CYS A 74 6.78 -14.84 0.71
C CYS A 74 7.79 -14.86 -0.45
N ARG A 75 8.37 -13.71 -0.78
CA ARG A 75 9.35 -13.57 -1.87
C ARG A 75 10.51 -12.65 -1.46
N ASN A 76 11.61 -12.72 -2.21
CA ASN A 76 12.73 -11.80 -2.02
C ASN A 76 12.39 -10.44 -2.66
N PHE A 77 12.29 -9.40 -1.83
CA PHE A 77 11.96 -8.05 -2.29
C PHE A 77 12.91 -7.51 -3.36
N LYS A 78 14.22 -7.70 -3.17
CA LYS A 78 15.24 -7.16 -4.08
C LYS A 78 15.07 -7.75 -5.48
N THR A 79 14.94 -9.07 -5.59
CA THR A 79 14.71 -9.75 -6.87
C THR A 79 13.41 -9.30 -7.52
N LEU A 80 12.34 -9.15 -6.73
CA LEU A 80 11.05 -8.65 -7.22
C LEU A 80 11.17 -7.23 -7.76
N HIS A 81 11.80 -6.34 -7.00
CA HIS A 81 11.99 -4.95 -7.38
C HIS A 81 12.81 -4.81 -8.66
N GLU A 82 13.92 -5.54 -8.78
CA GLU A 82 14.74 -5.57 -10.00
C GLU A 82 13.94 -6.09 -11.21
N TRP A 83 13.16 -7.16 -11.04
CA TRP A 83 12.31 -7.71 -12.08
C TRP A 83 11.25 -6.69 -12.57
N ALA A 84 10.62 -5.97 -11.62
CA ALA A 84 9.59 -4.98 -11.89
C ALA A 84 10.19 -3.75 -12.59
N MET A 85 11.31 -3.22 -12.08
CA MET A 85 12.00 -2.08 -12.69
C MET A 85 12.53 -2.40 -14.10
N ALA A 86 13.02 -3.62 -14.32
CA ALA A 86 13.46 -4.06 -15.65
C ALA A 86 12.31 -4.14 -16.68
N ARG A 87 11.05 -4.16 -16.23
CA ARG A 87 9.84 -4.26 -17.06
C ARG A 87 8.92 -3.07 -16.91
N SER A 88 9.34 -2.04 -16.18
CA SER A 88 8.56 -0.81 -16.07
C SER A 88 8.55 -0.12 -17.43
N THR A 89 7.38 0.39 -17.81
CA THR A 89 7.20 1.21 -19.01
C THR A 89 7.82 2.60 -18.86
N CYS A 90 8.24 2.97 -17.64
CA CYS A 90 8.68 4.30 -17.24
C CYS A 90 10.09 4.34 -16.64
N LYS A 91 11.03 3.56 -17.19
CA LYS A 91 12.35 3.31 -16.59
C LYS A 91 13.13 4.54 -16.12
N ASP A 92 12.95 5.70 -16.76
CA ASP A 92 13.77 6.89 -16.51
C ASP A 92 12.95 8.19 -16.35
N ASN A 93 11.62 8.08 -16.15
CA ASN A 93 10.76 9.26 -16.06
C ASN A 93 9.72 9.13 -14.93
N VAL A 94 9.95 9.86 -13.83
CA VAL A 94 9.02 9.96 -12.70
C VAL A 94 7.66 10.48 -13.14
N THR A 95 7.61 11.37 -14.13
CA THR A 95 6.37 11.87 -14.72
C THR A 95 5.61 10.75 -15.42
N CYS A 96 6.28 9.86 -16.15
CA CYS A 96 5.65 8.68 -16.75
C CYS A 96 5.06 7.75 -15.68
N ALA A 97 5.75 7.56 -14.54
CA ALA A 97 5.21 6.72 -13.46
C ALA A 97 3.93 7.32 -12.84
N ILE A 98 3.85 8.65 -12.71
CA ILE A 98 2.65 9.38 -12.26
C ILE A 98 1.55 9.34 -13.32
N GLU A 99 1.89 9.49 -14.60
CA GLU A 99 0.95 9.43 -15.73
C GLU A 99 0.33 8.05 -15.88
N VAL A 100 1.13 6.98 -15.83
CA VAL A 100 0.64 5.60 -15.78
C VAL A 100 -0.24 5.38 -14.55
N GLY A 101 0.14 5.94 -13.39
CA GLY A 101 -0.68 5.91 -12.17
C GLY A 101 -2.07 6.57 -12.35
N LYS A 102 -2.13 7.67 -13.10
CA LYS A 102 -3.39 8.36 -13.45
C LYS A 102 -4.21 7.59 -14.48
N GLU A 103 -3.58 6.96 -15.47
CA GLU A 103 -4.26 6.15 -16.49
C GLU A 103 -4.87 4.86 -15.92
N VAL A 104 -4.27 4.26 -14.90
CA VAL A 104 -4.77 3.05 -14.23
C VAL A 104 -5.74 3.32 -13.08
N GLY A 105 -6.18 4.56 -12.90
CA GLY A 105 -7.34 4.89 -12.06
C GLY A 105 -7.05 5.05 -10.57
N GLY A 106 -6.04 5.84 -10.19
CA GLY A 106 -5.90 6.33 -8.82
C GLY A 106 -5.13 7.64 -8.76
N GLU A 107 -5.82 8.73 -8.43
CA GLU A 107 -5.17 10.00 -8.06
C GLU A 107 -4.27 9.75 -6.84
N MET A 108 -2.99 10.11 -6.97
CA MET A 108 -2.03 10.20 -5.87
C MET A 108 -2.20 11.52 -5.13
#